data_AF-A0A317ZC17-F1
#
_entry.id   AF-A0A317ZC17-F1
#
_cell.length_a   1.000
_cell.length_b   1.000
_cell.length_c   1.000
_cell.angle_alpha   90.00
_cell.angle_beta   90.00
_cell.angle_gamma   90.00
#
_symmetry.space_group_name_H-M   'P 1'
#
loop_
_entity.id
_entity.type
_entity.pdbx_description
1 polymer ?
#
loop_
_entity_poly.entity_id
_entity_poly.type
_entity_poly.pdbx_seq_one_letter_code
_entity_poly.pdbx_strand_id
1 'polypeptide(L)'
;NPVINLMERYNINRIWGITILFLGIIGMITIAVNLLIPIVSFQFDRLMDNFPNYLNKLTSFANNMMHIPFLSDYYSQIEKAVTGLQEKIPTFADGLSSKIRVFAEAVVNITVVIITVPFVLFFMLKDGHRFKEFSNKIVPPKFRKDVHDLLDKMSEQVGSYIQGQIIVSFCIGILLFIGYSIIGLDYALILASIAAVTSVVPYLG
;
A
#
# COMPACT_ATOMS: atom_id res chain seq x y z
N ASN A 1 12.60 -21.95 5.28
CA ASN A 1 11.76 -20.92 5.94
C ASN A 1 12.14 -20.86 7.41
N PRO A 2 13.00 -19.90 7.82
CA PRO A 2 13.63 -19.90 9.14
C PRO A 2 12.64 -19.80 10.31
N VAL A 3 11.47 -19.22 10.09
CA VAL A 3 10.41 -19.08 11.13
C VAL A 3 9.73 -20.41 11.43
N ILE A 4 9.57 -21.29 10.43
CA ILE A 4 8.99 -22.63 10.59
C ILE A 4 9.98 -23.56 11.31
N ASN A 5 11.28 -23.44 11.02
CA ASN A 5 12.34 -24.22 11.68
C ASN A 5 12.55 -23.77 13.15
N LEU A 6 12.29 -22.50 13.49
CA LEU A 6 12.33 -22.05 14.88
C LEU A 6 11.19 -22.65 15.73
N MET A 7 10.02 -22.88 15.11
CA MET A 7 8.85 -23.49 15.76
C MET A 7 8.99 -25.03 15.91
N GLU A 8 9.73 -25.71 15.04
CA GLU A 8 10.08 -27.13 15.21
C GLU A 8 10.90 -27.39 16.48
N ARG A 9 11.66 -26.40 16.97
CA ARG A 9 12.43 -26.49 18.23
C ARG A 9 11.53 -26.54 19.48
N TYR A 10 10.24 -26.20 19.34
CA TYR A 10 9.25 -26.17 20.44
C TYR A 10 8.21 -27.31 20.36
N ASN A 11 8.43 -28.34 19.53
CA ASN A 11 7.55 -29.53 19.45
C ASN A 11 6.09 -29.25 19.04
N ILE A 12 5.85 -28.15 18.33
CA ILE A 12 4.53 -27.79 17.81
C ILE A 12 4.33 -28.49 16.45
N ASN A 13 3.27 -29.29 16.29
CA ASN A 13 2.93 -29.93 15.01
C ASN A 13 2.93 -28.87 13.90
N ARG A 14 3.59 -29.15 12.78
CA ARG A 14 3.80 -28.24 11.62
C ARG A 14 2.53 -27.48 11.18
N ILE A 15 1.36 -28.07 11.37
CA ILE A 15 0.03 -27.48 11.14
C ILE A 15 -0.23 -26.27 12.06
N TRP A 16 -0.02 -26.42 13.37
CA TRP A 16 -0.22 -25.35 14.36
C TRP A 16 0.77 -24.20 14.18
N GLY A 17 2.02 -24.48 13.80
CA GLY A 17 3.00 -23.44 13.51
C GLY A 17 2.60 -22.55 12.32
N ILE A 18 2.10 -23.16 11.24
CA ILE A 18 1.59 -22.41 10.08
C ILE A 18 0.33 -21.62 10.47
N THR A 19 -0.60 -22.22 11.23
CA THR A 19 -1.83 -21.55 11.67
C THR A 19 -1.55 -20.34 12.56
N ILE A 20 -0.64 -20.44 13.53
CA ILE A 20 -0.27 -19.34 14.42
C ILE A 20 0.40 -18.20 13.65
N LEU A 21 1.33 -18.53 12.75
CA LEU A 21 1.98 -17.53 11.90
C LEU A 21 0.95 -16.78 11.04
N PHE A 22 -0.02 -17.50 10.47
CA PHE A 22 -1.06 -16.91 9.64
C PHE A 22 -2.01 -16.02 10.46
N LEU A 23 -2.46 -16.48 11.63
CA LEU A 23 -3.26 -15.68 12.56
C LEU A 23 -2.50 -14.42 12.99
N GLY A 24 -1.20 -14.51 13.24
CA GLY A 24 -0.35 -13.37 13.58
C GLY A 24 -0.28 -12.35 12.44
N ILE A 25 -0.05 -12.79 11.20
CA ILE A 25 0.01 -11.91 10.03
C ILE A 25 -1.35 -11.25 9.76
N ILE A 26 -2.44 -12.01 9.76
CA ILE A 26 -3.79 -11.46 9.59
C ILE A 26 -4.09 -10.45 10.69
N GLY A 27 -3.87 -10.82 11.95
CA GLY A 27 -4.11 -9.94 13.09
C GLY A 27 -3.32 -8.64 13.00
N MET A 28 -2.04 -8.72 12.64
CA MET A 28 -1.19 -7.54 12.44
C MET A 28 -1.72 -6.63 11.33
N ILE A 29 -2.11 -7.19 10.18
CA ILE A 29 -2.68 -6.43 9.06
C ILE A 29 -4.02 -5.79 9.46
N THR A 30 -4.91 -6.55 10.10
CA THR A 30 -6.21 -6.06 10.56
C THR A 30 -6.05 -4.89 11.53
N ILE A 31 -5.13 -4.98 12.49
CA ILE A 31 -4.84 -3.90 13.44
C ILE A 31 -4.28 -2.68 12.70
N ALA A 32 -3.28 -2.87 11.84
CA ALA A 32 -2.67 -1.78 11.09
C ALA A 32 -3.70 -1.03 10.23
N VAL A 33 -4.56 -1.76 9.51
CA VAL A 33 -5.59 -1.16 8.65
C VAL A 33 -6.67 -0.45 9.46
N ASN A 34 -7.16 -1.03 10.56
CA ASN A 34 -8.15 -0.38 11.43
C ASN A 34 -7.63 0.91 12.08
N LEU A 35 -6.33 0.98 12.38
CA LEU A 35 -5.72 2.21 12.91
C LEU A 35 -5.45 3.25 11.81
N LEU A 36 -4.96 2.82 10.65
CA LEU A 36 -4.59 3.73 9.56
C LEU A 36 -5.79 4.38 8.87
N ILE A 37 -6.82 3.60 8.54
CA ILE A 37 -8.00 4.10 7.80
C ILE A 37 -8.62 5.34 8.44
N PRO A 38 -9.01 5.36 9.73
CA PRO A 38 -9.68 6.52 10.32
C PRO A 38 -8.78 7.75 10.36
N ILE A 39 -7.47 7.58 10.57
CA ILE A 39 -6.52 8.70 10.60
C ILE A 39 -6.33 9.28 9.19
N VAL A 40 -6.24 8.41 8.18
CA VAL A 40 -6.19 8.81 6.77
C VAL A 40 -7.48 9.50 6.35
N SER A 41 -8.65 8.97 6.69
CA SER A 41 -9.93 9.63 6.41
C SER A 41 -10.02 11.02 7.04
N PHE A 42 -9.67 11.15 8.32
CA PHE A 42 -9.72 12.43 9.01
C PHE A 42 -8.75 13.47 8.42
N GLN A 43 -7.51 13.08 8.09
CA GLN A 43 -6.59 13.98 7.42
C GLN A 43 -7.07 14.33 6.00
N PHE A 44 -7.82 13.45 5.33
CA PHE A 44 -8.25 13.64 3.95
C PHE A 44 -9.39 14.65 3.90
N ASP A 45 -10.35 14.52 4.81
CA ASP A 45 -11.45 15.47 4.98
C ASP A 45 -10.88 16.87 5.26
N ARG A 46 -9.90 16.98 6.18
CA ARG A 46 -9.20 18.26 6.44
C ARG A 46 -8.46 18.80 5.22
N LEU A 47 -7.86 17.94 4.38
CA LEU A 47 -7.20 18.37 3.15
C LEU A 47 -8.21 18.99 2.20
N MET A 48 -9.36 18.33 2.00
CA MET A 48 -10.42 18.82 1.13
C MET A 48 -11.02 20.13 1.66
N ASP A 49 -11.23 20.25 2.97
CA ASP A 49 -11.75 21.48 3.60
C ASP A 49 -10.79 22.67 3.47
N ASN A 50 -9.48 22.42 3.57
CA ASN A 50 -8.45 23.47 3.46
C ASN A 50 -7.98 23.71 2.03
N PHE A 51 -8.31 22.83 1.08
CA PHE A 51 -7.87 22.94 -0.32
C PHE A 51 -8.27 24.27 -0.98
N PRO A 52 -9.51 24.78 -0.82
CA PRO A 52 -9.90 26.09 -1.33
C PRO A 52 -9.05 27.23 -0.77
N ASN A 53 -8.61 27.14 0.49
CA ASN A 53 -7.75 28.16 1.10
C ASN A 53 -6.35 28.20 0.45
N TYR A 54 -5.80 27.05 0.05
CA TYR A 54 -4.54 27.02 -0.71
C TYR A 54 -4.70 27.64 -2.10
N LEU A 55 -5.81 27.36 -2.77
CA LEU A 55 -6.13 27.99 -4.06
C LEU A 55 -6.31 29.52 -3.92
N ASN A 56 -7.00 29.99 -2.89
CA ASN A 56 -7.17 31.42 -2.62
C ASN A 56 -5.82 32.12 -2.33
N LYS A 57 -4.90 31.45 -1.63
CA LYS A 57 -3.53 31.95 -1.42
C LYS A 57 -2.74 32.01 -2.74
N LEU A 58 -2.89 31.03 -3.63
CA LEU A 58 -2.27 31.06 -4.96
C LEU A 58 -2.82 32.20 -5.82
N THR A 59 -4.13 32.42 -5.84
CA THR A 59 -4.74 33.56 -6.54
C THR A 59 -4.28 34.89 -5.94
N SER A 60 -4.21 34.99 -4.61
CA SER A 60 -3.72 36.20 -3.93
C SER A 60 -2.24 36.47 -4.20
N PHE A 61 -1.42 35.42 -4.30
CA PHE A 61 -0.02 35.53 -4.71
C PHE A 61 0.11 35.97 -6.17
N ALA A 62 -0.71 35.40 -7.07
CA ALA A 62 -0.79 35.82 -8.46
C ALA A 62 -1.25 37.29 -8.59
N ASN A 63 -2.20 37.73 -7.76
CA ASN A 63 -2.66 39.13 -7.68
C ASN A 63 -1.53 40.07 -7.29
N ASN A 64 -0.72 39.71 -6.29
CA ASN A 64 0.43 40.52 -5.89
C ASN A 64 1.54 40.56 -6.94
N MET A 65 1.58 39.60 -7.86
CA MET A 65 2.52 39.54 -8.99
C MET A 65 2.00 40.24 -10.26
N MET A 66 0.80 40.86 -10.23
CA MET A 66 0.22 41.60 -11.37
C MET A 66 1.06 42.78 -11.87
N HIS A 67 2.03 43.26 -11.10
CA HIS A 67 2.94 44.33 -11.55
C HIS A 67 3.93 43.87 -12.64
N ILE A 68 3.94 42.58 -13.00
CA ILE A 68 4.76 42.02 -14.07
C ILE A 68 3.91 41.97 -15.37
N PRO A 69 4.22 42.78 -16.40
CA PRO A 69 3.39 42.93 -17.60
C PRO A 69 3.02 41.62 -18.31
N PHE A 70 3.94 40.65 -18.30
CA PHE A 70 3.76 39.31 -18.89
C PHE A 70 2.68 38.46 -18.20
N LEU A 71 2.40 38.67 -16.92
CA LEU A 71 1.43 37.86 -16.14
C LEU A 71 -0.01 38.37 -16.27
N SER A 72 -0.21 39.60 -16.74
CA SER A 72 -1.53 40.24 -16.87
C SER A 72 -2.44 39.54 -17.89
N ASP A 73 -1.87 39.07 -19.01
CA ASP A 73 -2.62 38.35 -20.06
C ASP A 73 -3.08 36.95 -19.63
N TYR A 74 -2.36 36.32 -18.69
CA TYR A 74 -2.68 34.98 -18.18
C TYR A 74 -3.56 35.00 -16.93
N TYR A 75 -3.73 36.15 -16.30
CA TYR A 75 -4.50 36.28 -15.06
C TYR A 75 -5.94 35.75 -15.19
N SER A 76 -6.63 36.13 -16.27
CA SER A 76 -8.00 35.66 -16.55
C SER A 76 -8.09 34.13 -16.77
N GLN A 77 -7.01 33.51 -17.23
CA GLN A 77 -6.93 32.05 -17.40
C GLN A 77 -6.66 31.34 -16.08
N ILE A 78 -5.79 31.92 -15.23
CA ILE A 78 -5.50 31.43 -13.88
C ILE A 78 -6.76 31.52 -13.00
N GLU A 79 -7.47 32.64 -13.03
CA GLU A 79 -8.71 32.83 -12.28
C GLU A 79 -9.81 31.83 -12.70
N LYS A 80 -9.98 31.63 -14.02
CA LYS A 80 -10.90 30.60 -14.56
C LYS A 80 -10.49 29.17 -14.20
N ALA A 81 -9.19 28.86 -14.19
CA ALA A 81 -8.69 27.56 -13.79
C ALA A 81 -8.91 27.31 -12.29
N VAL A 82 -8.68 28.31 -11.44
CA VAL A 82 -8.89 28.23 -10.00
C VAL A 82 -10.38 28.08 -9.67
N THR A 83 -11.25 28.91 -10.26
CA THR A 83 -12.71 28.81 -10.06
C THR A 83 -13.27 27.48 -10.57
N GLY A 84 -12.82 27.03 -11.75
CA GLY A 84 -13.20 25.71 -12.29
C GLY A 84 -12.70 24.53 -11.45
N LEU A 85 -11.58 24.67 -10.73
CA LEU A 85 -11.13 23.70 -9.74
C LEU A 85 -11.97 23.76 -8.45
N GLN A 86 -12.25 24.97 -7.94
CA GLN A 86 -13.11 25.20 -6.77
C GLN A 86 -14.49 24.57 -6.91
N GLU A 87 -15.12 24.67 -8.09
CA GLU A 87 -16.42 24.05 -8.35
C GLU A 87 -16.37 22.51 -8.40
N LYS A 88 -15.23 21.92 -8.75
CA LYS A 88 -15.08 20.46 -8.87
C LYS A 88 -14.60 19.78 -7.60
N ILE A 89 -13.95 20.52 -6.69
CA ILE A 89 -13.40 20.00 -5.43
C ILE A 89 -14.44 19.27 -4.58
N PRO A 90 -15.67 19.79 -4.36
CA PRO A 90 -16.68 19.07 -3.58
C PRO A 90 -17.01 17.70 -4.18
N THR A 91 -17.18 17.62 -5.51
CA THR A 91 -17.48 16.38 -6.22
C THR A 91 -16.34 15.36 -6.16
N PHE A 92 -15.09 15.82 -6.20
CA PHE A 92 -13.90 14.97 -6.02
C PHE A 92 -13.74 14.51 -4.56
N ALA A 93 -13.97 15.41 -3.60
CA ALA A 93 -13.91 15.15 -2.17
C ALA A 93 -14.96 14.10 -1.76
N ASP A 94 -16.21 14.27 -2.19
CA ASP A 94 -17.31 13.33 -1.95
C ASP A 94 -17.06 11.98 -2.65
N GLY A 95 -16.55 12.01 -3.88
CA GLY A 95 -16.23 10.81 -4.64
C GLY A 95 -15.09 9.98 -4.03
N LEU A 96 -14.07 10.62 -3.48
CA LEU A 96 -12.92 9.92 -2.88
C LEU A 96 -13.18 9.54 -1.42
N SER A 97 -13.83 10.39 -0.62
CA SER A 97 -14.25 10.06 0.75
C SER A 97 -15.22 8.89 0.78
N SER A 98 -16.21 8.85 -0.14
CA SER A 98 -17.12 7.70 -0.28
C SER A 98 -16.38 6.44 -0.69
N LYS A 99 -15.39 6.50 -1.60
CA LYS A 99 -14.55 5.35 -1.96
C LYS A 99 -13.71 4.84 -0.78
N ILE A 100 -13.13 5.74 0.02
CA ILE A 100 -12.37 5.37 1.22
C ILE A 100 -13.28 4.71 2.25
N ARG A 101 -14.49 5.24 2.47
CA ARG A 101 -15.50 4.65 3.37
C ARG A 101 -15.98 3.29 2.88
N VAL A 102 -16.32 3.17 1.59
CA VAL A 102 -16.72 1.90 0.98
C VAL A 102 -15.58 0.88 1.06
N PHE A 103 -14.33 1.30 0.87
CA PHE A 103 -13.17 0.42 1.07
C PHE A 103 -13.02 0.00 2.54
N ALA A 104 -13.20 0.92 3.49
CA ALA A 104 -13.16 0.62 4.91
C ALA A 104 -14.26 -0.37 5.33
N GLU A 105 -15.49 -0.12 4.88
CA GLU A 105 -16.63 -1.03 5.09
C GLU A 105 -16.42 -2.37 4.39
N ALA A 106 -15.83 -2.37 3.20
CA ALA A 106 -15.47 -3.60 2.50
C ALA A 106 -14.44 -4.39 3.30
N VAL A 107 -13.37 -3.77 3.79
CA VAL A 107 -12.35 -4.43 4.64
C VAL A 107 -12.99 -5.05 5.90
N VAL A 108 -13.96 -4.38 6.52
CA VAL A 108 -14.67 -4.89 7.70
C VAL A 108 -15.64 -6.02 7.33
N ASN A 109 -16.34 -5.94 6.20
CA ASN A 109 -17.40 -6.88 5.82
C ASN A 109 -16.93 -8.03 4.90
N ILE A 110 -15.67 -8.05 4.48
CA ILE A 110 -15.08 -9.06 3.57
C ILE A 110 -14.69 -10.37 4.30
N THR A 111 -15.57 -10.84 5.18
CA THR A 111 -15.42 -12.10 5.92
C THR A 111 -15.00 -13.26 4.99
N VAL A 112 -15.54 -13.32 3.77
CA VAL A 112 -15.21 -14.36 2.79
C VAL A 112 -13.76 -14.26 2.31
N VAL A 113 -13.21 -13.09 1.94
CA VAL A 113 -11.82 -13.01 1.45
C VAL A 113 -10.84 -13.14 2.62
N ILE A 114 -11.17 -12.56 3.78
CA ILE A 114 -10.36 -12.68 5.00
C ILE A 114 -10.25 -14.13 5.46
N ILE A 115 -11.23 -14.98 5.19
CA ILE A 115 -11.15 -16.42 5.50
C ILE A 115 -10.56 -17.20 4.33
N THR A 116 -11.01 -16.94 3.10
CA THR A 116 -10.66 -17.75 1.92
C THR A 116 -9.20 -17.58 1.51
N VAL A 117 -8.65 -16.36 1.50
CA VAL A 117 -7.26 -16.11 1.12
C VAL A 117 -6.29 -16.85 2.05
N PRO A 118 -6.35 -16.69 3.38
CA PRO A 118 -5.47 -17.42 4.27
C PRO A 118 -5.74 -18.92 4.27
N PHE A 119 -6.99 -19.35 4.06
CA PHE A 119 -7.32 -20.76 3.89
C PHE A 119 -6.63 -21.36 2.65
N VAL A 120 -6.74 -20.71 1.49
CA VAL A 120 -6.09 -21.16 0.24
C VAL A 120 -4.57 -21.12 0.38
N LEU A 121 -4.02 -20.04 0.94
CA LEU A 121 -2.58 -19.93 1.20
C LEU A 121 -2.08 -20.99 2.18
N PHE A 122 -2.85 -21.30 3.23
CA PHE A 122 -2.53 -22.38 4.17
C PHE A 122 -2.42 -23.71 3.43
N PHE A 123 -3.40 -24.04 2.58
CA PHE A 123 -3.35 -25.26 1.78
C PHE A 123 -2.21 -25.25 0.76
N MET A 124 -1.94 -24.13 0.08
CA MET A 124 -0.80 -24.01 -0.84
C MET A 124 0.55 -24.19 -0.14
N LEU A 125 0.72 -23.66 1.07
CA LEU A 125 1.96 -23.79 1.85
C LEU A 125 2.10 -25.19 2.48
N LYS A 126 0.99 -25.77 2.97
CA LYS A 126 0.95 -27.14 3.49
C LYS A 126 1.28 -28.16 2.41
N ASP A 127 0.67 -28.02 1.24
CA ASP A 127 0.82 -28.92 0.10
C ASP A 127 1.97 -28.51 -0.83
N GLY A 128 2.86 -27.59 -0.41
CA GLY A 128 4.01 -27.15 -1.21
C GLY A 128 4.92 -28.28 -1.69
N HIS A 129 4.97 -29.40 -0.96
CA HIS A 129 5.70 -30.62 -1.40
C HIS A 129 5.03 -31.33 -2.58
N ARG A 130 3.69 -31.29 -2.66
CA ARG A 130 2.93 -31.86 -3.79
C ARG A 130 3.19 -31.10 -5.08
N PHE A 131 3.52 -29.81 -4.99
CA PHE A 131 3.94 -29.01 -6.14
C PHE A 131 5.27 -29.52 -6.71
N LYS A 132 6.24 -29.86 -5.86
CA LYS A 132 7.52 -30.48 -6.28
C LYS A 132 7.30 -31.86 -6.93
N GLU A 133 6.43 -32.68 -6.37
CA GLU A 133 6.06 -33.98 -6.95
C GLU A 133 5.32 -33.85 -8.29
N PHE A 134 4.42 -32.88 -8.42
CA PHE A 134 3.71 -32.60 -9.66
C PHE A 134 4.66 -32.11 -10.76
N SER A 135 5.60 -31.22 -10.42
CA SER A 135 6.66 -30.77 -11.32
C SER A 135 7.49 -31.96 -11.85
N ASN A 136 7.81 -32.93 -11.00
CA ASN A 136 8.54 -34.15 -11.40
C ASN A 136 7.77 -35.03 -12.41
N LYS A 137 6.43 -34.97 -12.45
CA LYS A 137 5.61 -35.72 -13.42
C LYS A 137 5.61 -35.08 -14.82
N ILE A 138 5.81 -33.76 -14.89
CA ILE A 138 5.81 -33.00 -16.15
C ILE A 138 7.23 -32.91 -16.73
N VAL A 139 8.24 -32.81 -15.88
CA VAL A 139 9.63 -32.61 -16.30
C VAL A 139 10.31 -33.95 -16.65
N PRO A 140 10.93 -34.06 -17.85
CA PRO A 140 11.68 -35.24 -18.25
C PRO A 140 12.82 -35.55 -17.25
N PRO A 141 13.14 -36.83 -16.98
CA PRO A 141 14.11 -37.22 -15.95
C PRO A 141 15.47 -36.52 -16.06
N LYS A 142 15.93 -36.25 -17.29
CA LYS A 142 17.22 -35.59 -17.57
C LYS A 142 17.32 -34.16 -17.02
N PHE A 143 16.20 -33.43 -16.93
CA PHE A 143 16.17 -32.01 -16.54
C PHE A 143 15.60 -31.77 -15.14
N ARG A 144 15.19 -32.82 -14.41
CA ARG A 144 14.52 -32.67 -13.12
C ARG A 144 15.37 -31.92 -12.09
N LYS A 145 16.68 -32.21 -12.06
CA LYS A 145 17.63 -31.56 -11.15
C LYS A 145 17.72 -30.07 -11.46
N ASP A 146 17.95 -29.72 -12.73
CA ASP A 146 18.08 -28.33 -13.15
C ASP A 146 16.81 -27.51 -12.88
N VAL A 147 15.63 -28.10 -13.12
CA VAL A 147 14.35 -27.43 -12.85
C VAL A 147 14.11 -27.25 -11.36
N HIS A 148 14.43 -28.24 -10.51
CA HIS A 148 14.32 -28.09 -9.06
C HIS A 148 15.26 -27.00 -8.52
N ASP A 149 16.51 -27.01 -8.96
CA ASP A 149 17.50 -26.00 -8.57
C ASP A 149 17.07 -24.60 -9.03
N LEU A 150 16.47 -24.49 -10.22
CA LEU A 150 15.92 -23.22 -10.72
C LEU A 150 14.74 -22.75 -9.87
N LEU A 151 13.77 -23.62 -9.57
CA LEU A 151 12.60 -23.28 -8.77
C LEU A 151 12.96 -22.84 -7.35
N ASP A 152 13.93 -23.52 -6.73
CA ASP A 152 14.41 -23.15 -5.39
C ASP A 152 15.12 -21.78 -5.42
N LYS A 153 15.96 -21.51 -6.43
CA LYS A 153 16.57 -20.18 -6.63
C LYS A 153 15.54 -19.09 -6.90
N MET A 154 14.52 -19.37 -7.72
CA MET A 154 13.43 -18.42 -8.00
C MET A 154 12.64 -18.11 -6.73
N SER A 155 12.33 -19.12 -5.92
CA SER A 155 11.65 -18.95 -4.63
C SER A 155 12.44 -18.05 -3.68
N GLU A 156 13.76 -18.28 -3.57
CA GLU A 156 14.66 -17.46 -2.74
C GLU A 156 14.80 -16.02 -3.24
N GLN A 157 14.95 -15.84 -4.56
CA GLN A 157 15.04 -14.50 -5.16
C GLN A 157 13.74 -13.73 -5.01
N VAL A 158 12.60 -14.34 -5.32
CA VAL A 158 11.27 -13.71 -5.18
C VAL A 158 11.00 -13.38 -3.72
N GLY A 159 11.30 -14.31 -2.80
CA GLY A 159 11.15 -14.08 -1.36
C GLY A 159 12.01 -12.91 -0.85
N SER A 160 13.29 -12.89 -1.19
CA SER A 160 14.23 -11.83 -0.80
C SER A 160 13.85 -10.48 -1.40
N TYR A 161 13.37 -10.48 -2.65
CA TYR A 161 12.90 -9.28 -3.33
C TYR A 161 11.66 -8.69 -2.65
N ILE A 162 10.63 -9.51 -2.40
CA ILE A 162 9.41 -9.06 -1.71
C ILE A 162 9.76 -8.52 -0.32
N GLN A 163 10.64 -9.21 0.42
CA GLN A 163 11.11 -8.74 1.72
C GLN A 163 11.82 -7.39 1.62
N GLY A 164 12.73 -7.24 0.66
CA GLY A 164 13.42 -5.99 0.39
C GLY A 164 12.44 -4.86 0.07
N GLN A 165 11.46 -5.11 -0.79
CA GLN A 165 10.48 -4.11 -1.21
C GLN A 165 9.58 -3.64 -0.05
N ILE A 166 9.16 -4.57 0.83
CA ILE A 166 8.39 -4.22 2.03
C ILE A 166 9.22 -3.32 2.95
N ILE A 167 10.50 -3.64 3.16
CA ILE A 167 11.40 -2.84 3.99
C ILE A 167 11.62 -1.45 3.38
N VAL A 168 11.89 -1.38 2.07
CA VAL A 168 12.10 -0.11 1.36
C VAL A 168 10.84 0.77 1.45
N SER A 169 9.67 0.20 1.17
CA SER A 169 8.39 0.92 1.25
C SER A 169 8.12 1.45 2.66
N PHE A 170 8.39 0.63 3.69
CA PHE A 170 8.24 1.04 5.08
C PHE A 170 9.20 2.17 5.45
N CYS A 171 10.46 2.09 5.03
CA CYS A 171 11.44 3.15 5.21
C CYS A 171 11.01 4.45 4.51
N ILE A 172 10.53 4.39 3.27
CA ILE A 172 10.01 5.55 2.54
C ILE A 172 8.85 6.19 3.30
N GLY A 173 7.90 5.38 3.77
CA GLY A 173 6.76 5.85 4.56
C GLY A 173 7.21 6.60 5.83
N ILE A 174 8.12 6.01 6.61
CA ILE A 174 8.63 6.65 7.83
C ILE A 174 9.39 7.94 7.52
N LEU A 175 10.29 7.91 6.54
CA LEU A 175 11.11 9.07 6.19
C LEU A 175 10.25 10.24 5.70
N LEU A 176 9.26 9.96 4.85
CA LEU A 176 8.32 10.98 4.39
C LEU A 176 7.42 11.48 5.51
N PHE A 177 6.93 10.60 6.39
CA PHE A 177 6.12 11.01 7.53
C PHE A 177 6.88 11.96 8.45
N ILE A 178 8.14 11.64 8.79
CA ILE A 178 9.00 12.49 9.60
C ILE A 178 9.30 13.80 8.87
N GLY A 179 9.71 13.74 7.60
CA GLY A 179 10.03 14.92 6.80
C GLY A 179 8.85 15.89 6.68
N TYR A 180 7.67 15.38 6.36
CA TYR A 180 6.45 16.19 6.28
C TYR A 180 6.02 16.74 7.64
N SER A 181 6.18 15.97 8.72
CA SER A 181 5.86 16.45 10.08
C SER A 181 6.80 17.57 10.53
N ILE A 182 8.09 17.50 10.20
CA ILE A 182 9.07 18.55 10.53
C ILE A 182 8.74 19.87 9.80
N ILE A 183 8.30 19.79 8.54
CA ILE A 183 7.91 20.96 7.75
C ILE A 183 6.56 21.54 8.22
N GLY A 184 5.86 20.87 9.16
CA GLY A 184 4.57 21.30 9.69
C GLY A 184 3.42 21.04 8.72
N LEU A 185 3.52 19.99 7.89
CA LEU A 185 2.47 19.65 6.94
C LEU A 185 1.32 18.91 7.64
N ASP A 186 0.12 19.51 7.62
CA ASP A 186 -1.08 18.98 8.29
C ASP A 186 -1.53 17.57 7.83
N TYR A 187 -1.06 17.14 6.65
CA TYR A 187 -1.44 15.91 5.95
C TYR A 187 -0.28 14.92 5.76
N ALA A 188 0.75 15.05 6.61
CA ALA A 188 1.97 14.25 6.55
C ALA A 188 1.72 12.74 6.44
N LEU A 189 0.76 12.21 7.21
CA LEU A 189 0.51 10.76 7.25
C LEU A 189 -0.14 10.27 5.97
N ILE A 190 -1.07 11.01 5.37
CA ILE A 190 -1.70 10.62 4.10
C ILE A 190 -0.67 10.53 3.00
N LEU A 191 0.10 11.61 2.82
CA LEU A 191 1.06 11.71 1.74
C LEU A 191 2.16 10.64 1.89
N ALA A 192 2.62 10.42 3.13
CA ALA A 192 3.57 9.36 3.43
C ALA A 192 2.98 7.96 3.20
N SER A 193 1.71 7.73 3.55
CA SER A 193 1.04 6.42 3.35
C SER A 193 0.83 6.12 1.88
N ILE A 194 0.40 7.10 1.08
CA ILE A 194 0.27 6.96 -0.37
C ILE A 194 1.62 6.63 -1.00
N ALA A 195 2.67 7.39 -0.63
CA ALA A 195 4.01 7.13 -1.14
C ALA A 195 4.54 5.75 -0.73
N ALA A 196 4.31 5.32 0.51
CA ALA A 196 4.68 3.98 0.98
C ALA A 196 3.98 2.90 0.15
N VAL A 197 2.65 2.96 0.00
CA VAL A 197 1.87 1.96 -0.76
C VAL A 197 2.29 1.95 -2.23
N THR A 198 2.41 3.11 -2.87
CA THR A 198 2.81 3.21 -4.28
C THR A 198 4.24 2.73 -4.50
N SER A 199 5.13 2.91 -3.51
CA SER A 199 6.50 2.39 -3.59
C SER A 199 6.59 0.86 -3.49
N VAL A 200 5.55 0.15 -3.01
CA VAL A 200 5.52 -1.32 -3.06
C VAL A 200 5.40 -1.81 -4.49
N VAL A 201 4.75 -1.05 -5.38
CA VAL A 201 4.63 -1.39 -6.80
C VAL A 201 6.00 -1.23 -7.45
N PRO A 202 6.62 -2.32 -7.89
CA PRO A 202 7.94 -2.21 -8.47
C PRO A 202 7.88 -1.60 -9.86
N TYR A 203 8.90 -0.80 -10.20
CA TYR A 203 9.18 -0.48 -11.58
C TYR A 203 9.53 -1.79 -12.28
N LEU A 204 8.65 -2.25 -13.18
CA LEU A 204 9.01 -3.27 -14.16
C LEU A 204 10.11 -2.68 -15.03
N GLY A 205 11.35 -3.05 -14.73
CA GLY A 205 12.57 -2.64 -15.43
C GLY A 205 13.52 -3.81 -15.55
#